data_AF-A0A8T4F717-F1
#
_entry.id   AF-A0A8T4F717-F1
#
_cell.length_a   1.000
_cell.length_b   1.000
_cell.length_c   1.000
_cell.angle_alpha   90.00
_cell.angle_beta   90.00
_cell.angle_gamma   90.00
#
_symmetry.space_group_name_H-M   'P 1'
#
loop_
_entity.id
_entity.type
_entity.pdbx_description
1 polymer ?
#
loop_
_entity_poly.entity_id
_entity_poly.type
_entity_poly.pdbx_seq_one_letter_code
_entity_poly.pdbx_strand_id
1 'polypeptide(L)'
;MVDHRAGQPPYDRLVIRVHLLLRVAMLVQVAFSVPSAWSRATRPAVLVVTLAVLVASTAVAVWRSYRRGRLGGPVAVAIDVGLAMAALAAGSWLLPPGTDPATDNAFYPYTVGVMAAAGLASRSLVPALVAPIIATTLYVTLTVVSRGASWTLLQNSITYWAFALVGWVQARVYARLFGDLQQARASAIEQERLLTAERERGRYALELHDRVLQTMEFLAAGPWIGDGDVRAHVAREAEWLRGFIRGDDPSTTTELRAALSAVIVQQTAVGMMIASNLAGLGREEPPTTSSMRSREPYTRR
;
A
#
# COMPACT_ATOMS: atom_id res chain seq x y z
N MET A 1 9.05 3.65 -27.83
CA MET A 1 7.74 3.98 -27.20
C MET A 1 7.82 3.46 -25.77
N VAL A 2 8.33 4.29 -24.84
CA VAL A 2 8.51 3.90 -23.43
C VAL A 2 7.13 3.82 -22.79
N ASP A 3 6.75 2.64 -22.29
CA ASP A 3 5.43 2.39 -21.75
C ASP A 3 5.25 3.16 -20.43
N HIS A 4 4.75 4.40 -20.52
CA HIS A 4 4.41 5.26 -19.38
C HIS A 4 3.37 4.65 -18.42
N ARG A 5 2.88 3.43 -18.69
CA ARG A 5 2.03 2.66 -17.77
C ARG A 5 2.78 2.05 -16.59
N ALA A 6 4.12 2.00 -16.61
CA ALA A 6 4.92 1.38 -15.54
C ALA A 6 4.93 2.17 -14.21
N GLY A 7 4.44 3.42 -14.19
CA GLY A 7 4.50 4.29 -13.00
C GLY A 7 3.17 4.57 -12.31
N GLN A 8 2.04 4.01 -12.77
CA GLN A 8 0.77 4.24 -12.09
C GLN A 8 0.71 3.46 -10.77
N PRO A 9 0.43 4.12 -9.64
CA PRO A 9 0.45 3.47 -8.35
C PRO A 9 -0.69 2.42 -8.29
N PRO A 10 -0.39 1.18 -7.87
CA PRO A 10 -1.34 0.06 -7.87
C PRO A 10 -2.70 0.35 -7.19
N TYR A 11 -2.77 1.29 -6.25
CA TYR A 11 -4.03 1.67 -5.59
C TYR A 11 -5.08 2.23 -6.56
N ASP A 12 -4.69 2.95 -7.61
CA ASP A 12 -5.63 3.55 -8.57
C ASP A 12 -6.49 2.46 -9.23
N ARG A 13 -5.90 1.28 -9.47
CA ARG A 13 -6.61 0.13 -10.06
C ARG A 13 -7.65 -0.46 -9.10
N LEU A 14 -7.35 -0.57 -7.81
CA LEU A 14 -8.30 -1.07 -6.81
C LEU A 14 -9.48 -0.11 -6.68
N VAL A 15 -9.19 1.19 -6.57
CA VAL A 15 -10.21 2.25 -6.48
C VAL A 15 -11.10 2.26 -7.74
N ILE A 16 -10.52 2.10 -8.93
CA ILE A 16 -11.30 1.95 -10.17
C ILE A 16 -12.19 0.71 -10.14
N ARG A 17 -11.70 -0.44 -9.66
CA ARG A 17 -12.51 -1.67 -9.55
C ARG A 17 -13.67 -1.49 -8.58
N VAL A 18 -13.43 -0.89 -7.42
CA VAL A 18 -14.48 -0.58 -6.43
C VAL A 18 -15.52 0.37 -7.05
N HIS A 19 -15.08 1.43 -7.74
CA HIS A 19 -15.99 2.32 -8.45
C HIS A 19 -16.82 1.59 -9.52
N LEU A 20 -16.19 0.72 -10.31
CA LEU A 20 -16.86 -0.07 -11.34
C LEU A 20 -17.89 -1.03 -10.74
N LEU A 21 -17.53 -1.75 -9.69
CA LEU A 21 -18.45 -2.65 -8.98
C LEU A 21 -19.64 -1.88 -8.42
N LEU A 22 -19.40 -0.72 -7.81
CA LEU A 22 -20.46 0.15 -7.31
C LEU A 22 -21.39 0.58 -8.45
N ARG A 23 -20.87 1.01 -9.60
CA ARG A 23 -21.67 1.39 -10.78
C ARG A 23 -22.53 0.25 -11.30
N VAL A 24 -21.95 -0.95 -11.43
CA VAL A 24 -22.67 -2.14 -11.89
C VAL A 24 -23.77 -2.50 -10.89
N ALA A 25 -23.48 -2.51 -9.59
CA ALA A 25 -24.47 -2.79 -8.55
C ALA A 25 -25.65 -1.80 -8.61
N MET A 26 -25.38 -0.51 -8.83
CA MET A 26 -26.44 0.50 -8.96
C MET A 26 -27.28 0.31 -10.22
N LEU A 27 -26.68 -0.03 -11.36
CA LEU A 27 -27.43 -0.34 -12.58
C LEU A 27 -28.30 -1.58 -12.41
N VAL A 28 -27.77 -2.61 -11.74
CA VAL A 28 -28.53 -3.83 -11.41
C VAL A 28 -29.73 -3.47 -10.52
N GLN A 29 -29.53 -2.65 -9.49
CA GLN A 29 -30.61 -2.21 -8.61
C GLN A 29 -31.69 -1.41 -9.35
N VAL A 30 -31.30 -0.51 -10.27
CA VAL A 30 -32.25 0.19 -11.14
C VAL A 30 -32.99 -0.82 -12.03
N ALA A 31 -32.29 -1.77 -12.65
CA ALA A 31 -32.91 -2.79 -13.49
C ALA A 31 -33.96 -3.62 -12.72
N PHE A 32 -33.72 -3.93 -11.45
CA PHE A 32 -34.70 -4.58 -10.58
C PHE A 32 -35.88 -3.66 -10.19
N SER A 33 -35.64 -2.35 -10.10
CA SER A 33 -36.67 -1.38 -9.71
C SER A 33 -37.58 -0.95 -10.87
N VAL A 34 -37.06 -0.99 -12.11
CA VAL A 34 -37.74 -0.55 -13.34
C VAL A 34 -39.06 -1.28 -13.59
N PRO A 35 -39.19 -2.61 -13.46
CA PRO A 35 -40.49 -3.28 -13.65
C PRO A 35 -41.61 -2.73 -12.77
N SER A 36 -41.30 -2.38 -11.52
CA SER A 36 -42.28 -1.78 -10.58
C SER A 36 -42.65 -0.35 -10.96
N ALA A 37 -41.73 0.39 -11.57
CA ALA A 37 -41.97 1.74 -12.06
C ALA A 37 -42.69 1.73 -13.41
N TRP A 38 -42.45 0.71 -14.25
CA TRP A 38 -42.99 0.58 -15.60
C TRP A 38 -44.52 0.51 -15.60
N SER A 39 -45.09 -0.32 -14.72
CA SER A 39 -46.56 -0.46 -14.60
C SER A 39 -47.26 0.82 -14.13
N ARG A 40 -46.50 1.76 -13.55
CA ARG A 40 -46.99 3.02 -12.98
C ARG A 40 -46.57 4.24 -13.79
N ALA A 41 -45.69 4.09 -14.79
CA ALA A 41 -45.13 5.21 -15.52
C ALA A 41 -46.17 5.86 -16.43
N THR A 42 -46.45 7.14 -16.19
CA THR A 42 -47.34 7.92 -17.07
C THR A 42 -46.78 8.11 -18.48
N ARG A 43 -45.44 8.08 -18.62
CA ARG A 43 -44.73 8.27 -19.89
C ARG A 43 -43.56 7.28 -20.03
N PRO A 44 -43.79 6.02 -20.46
CA PRO A 44 -42.77 4.97 -20.51
C PRO A 44 -41.58 5.33 -21.41
N ALA A 45 -41.79 6.12 -22.47
CA ALA A 45 -40.70 6.58 -23.35
C ALA A 45 -39.64 7.40 -22.60
N VAL A 46 -40.05 8.27 -21.67
CA VAL A 46 -39.10 9.09 -20.88
C VAL A 46 -38.30 8.19 -19.93
N LEU A 47 -38.94 7.20 -19.30
CA LEU A 47 -38.28 6.20 -18.47
C LEU A 47 -37.18 5.46 -19.25
N VAL A 48 -37.48 5.01 -20.48
CA VAL A 48 -36.50 4.35 -21.37
C VAL A 48 -35.35 5.29 -21.71
N VAL A 49 -35.63 6.54 -22.10
CA VAL A 49 -34.60 7.53 -22.44
C VAL A 49 -33.70 7.82 -21.24
N THR A 50 -34.27 8.05 -20.05
CA THR A 50 -33.49 8.27 -18.82
C THR A 50 -32.61 7.07 -18.51
N LEU A 51 -33.13 5.84 -18.61
CA LEU A 51 -32.36 4.63 -18.40
C LEU A 51 -31.19 4.51 -19.40
N ALA A 52 -31.46 4.76 -20.69
CA ALA A 52 -30.44 4.72 -21.73
C ALA A 52 -29.32 5.74 -21.47
N VAL A 53 -29.67 6.96 -21.04
CA VAL A 53 -28.70 8.01 -20.66
C VAL A 53 -27.87 7.58 -19.44
N LEU A 54 -28.48 6.97 -18.42
CA LEU A 54 -27.75 6.48 -17.24
C LEU A 54 -26.80 5.32 -17.58
N VAL A 55 -27.23 4.39 -18.43
CA VAL A 55 -26.38 3.28 -18.90
C VAL A 55 -25.21 3.83 -19.73
N ALA A 56 -25.49 4.73 -20.68
CA ALA A 56 -24.47 5.33 -21.54
C ALA A 56 -23.46 6.15 -20.73
N SER A 57 -23.92 6.99 -19.80
CA SER A 57 -23.04 7.78 -18.94
C SER A 57 -22.19 6.90 -18.03
N THR A 58 -22.76 5.83 -17.48
CA THR A 58 -22.02 4.82 -16.69
C THR A 58 -20.95 4.14 -17.54
N ALA A 59 -21.29 3.70 -18.76
CA ALA A 59 -20.35 3.07 -19.69
C ALA A 59 -19.20 4.02 -20.05
N VAL A 60 -19.50 5.30 -20.33
CA VAL A 60 -18.50 6.33 -20.63
C VAL A 60 -17.60 6.59 -19.41
N ALA A 61 -18.17 6.71 -18.21
CA ALA A 61 -17.41 6.92 -16.97
C ALA A 61 -16.47 5.74 -16.69
N VAL A 62 -16.94 4.51 -16.84
CA VAL A 62 -16.16 3.27 -16.69
C VAL A 62 -15.05 3.22 -17.74
N TRP A 63 -15.39 3.37 -19.03
CA TRP A 63 -14.42 3.33 -20.13
C TRP A 63 -13.33 4.38 -19.95
N ARG A 64 -13.70 5.61 -19.60
CA ARG A 64 -12.75 6.72 -19.38
C ARG A 64 -11.86 6.46 -18.17
N SER A 65 -12.41 5.92 -17.08
CA SER A 65 -11.63 5.60 -15.87
C SER A 65 -10.63 4.46 -16.15
N TYR A 66 -11.07 3.43 -16.88
CA TYR A 66 -10.22 2.33 -17.32
C TYR A 66 -9.10 2.79 -18.26
N ARG A 67 -9.43 3.57 -19.30
CA ARG A 67 -8.45 4.12 -20.28
C ARG A 67 -7.41 5.03 -19.63
N ARG A 68 -7.81 5.83 -18.64
CA ARG A 68 -6.92 6.82 -18.00
C ARG A 68 -6.19 6.28 -16.77
N GLY A 69 -6.61 5.14 -16.23
CA GLY A 69 -6.06 4.58 -15.00
C GLY A 69 -6.23 5.48 -13.79
N ARG A 70 -7.23 6.38 -13.80
CA ARG A 70 -7.61 7.24 -12.67
C ARG A 70 -9.10 7.51 -12.68
N LEU A 71 -9.67 7.74 -11.50
CA LEU A 71 -11.04 8.25 -11.40
C LEU A 71 -11.17 9.62 -12.10
N GLY A 72 -12.38 9.93 -12.57
CA GLY A 72 -12.69 11.19 -13.21
C GLY A 72 -12.34 12.39 -12.32
N GLY A 73 -11.89 13.50 -12.93
CA GLY A 73 -11.66 14.75 -12.20
C GLY A 73 -12.97 15.44 -11.78
N PRO A 74 -12.90 16.62 -11.14
CA PRO A 74 -14.06 17.33 -10.59
C PRO A 74 -15.20 17.56 -11.61
N VAL A 75 -14.85 17.88 -12.85
CA VAL A 75 -15.83 18.07 -13.94
C VAL A 75 -16.60 16.77 -14.24
N ALA A 76 -15.94 15.61 -14.23
CA ALA A 76 -16.61 14.34 -14.47
C ALA A 76 -17.57 13.98 -13.32
N VAL A 77 -17.17 14.26 -12.08
CA VAL A 77 -18.04 14.10 -10.90
C VAL A 77 -19.24 15.03 -10.98
N ALA A 78 -19.04 16.30 -11.36
CA ALA A 78 -20.13 17.26 -11.51
C ALA A 78 -21.15 16.85 -12.59
N ILE A 79 -20.67 16.38 -13.75
CA ILE A 79 -21.53 15.84 -14.82
C ILE A 79 -22.32 14.64 -14.31
N ASP A 80 -21.66 13.72 -13.61
CA ASP A 80 -22.28 12.51 -13.09
C ASP A 80 -23.37 12.80 -12.05
N VAL A 81 -23.08 13.70 -11.11
CA VAL A 81 -24.06 14.21 -10.13
C VAL A 81 -25.22 14.90 -10.85
N GLY A 82 -24.94 15.75 -11.85
CA GLY A 82 -25.97 16.43 -12.63
C GLY A 82 -26.90 15.47 -13.37
N LEU A 83 -26.34 14.45 -14.01
CA LEU A 83 -27.12 13.40 -14.70
C LEU A 83 -27.94 12.56 -13.72
N ALA A 84 -27.38 12.20 -12.57
CA ALA A 84 -28.11 11.49 -11.52
C ALA A 84 -29.29 12.31 -11.00
N MET A 85 -29.09 13.61 -10.78
CA MET A 85 -30.13 14.54 -10.33
C MET A 85 -31.22 14.76 -11.38
N ALA A 86 -30.84 14.87 -12.66
CA ALA A 86 -31.80 14.92 -13.75
C ALA A 86 -32.65 13.64 -13.84
N ALA A 87 -32.03 12.46 -13.66
CA ALA A 87 -32.74 11.19 -13.63
C ALA A 87 -33.69 11.08 -12.43
N LEU A 88 -33.28 11.54 -11.25
CA LEU A 88 -34.12 11.60 -10.06
C LEU A 88 -35.35 12.49 -10.28
N ALA A 89 -35.15 13.69 -10.84
CA ALA A 89 -36.22 14.61 -11.17
C ALA A 89 -37.18 14.03 -12.22
N ALA A 90 -36.65 13.40 -13.27
CA ALA A 90 -37.46 12.69 -14.27
C ALA A 90 -38.27 11.57 -13.62
N GLY A 91 -37.66 10.77 -12.74
CA GLY A 91 -38.35 9.74 -11.96
C GLY A 91 -39.52 10.29 -11.15
N SER A 92 -39.28 11.36 -10.39
CA SER A 92 -40.32 11.99 -9.57
C SER A 92 -41.45 12.57 -10.41
N TRP A 93 -41.16 13.09 -11.60
CA TRP A 93 -42.18 13.61 -12.52
C TRP A 93 -42.99 12.52 -13.24
N LEU A 94 -42.42 11.33 -13.43
CA LEU A 94 -43.10 10.20 -14.07
C LEU A 94 -44.10 9.48 -13.16
N LEU A 95 -43.96 9.67 -11.85
CA LEU A 95 -44.79 9.05 -10.84
C LEU A 95 -46.23 9.62 -10.86
N PRO A 96 -47.27 8.75 -10.80
CA PRO A 96 -48.65 9.20 -10.72
C PRO A 96 -48.92 10.07 -9.49
N PRO A 97 -49.92 10.99 -9.54
CA PRO A 97 -50.46 11.59 -8.33
C PRO A 97 -50.87 10.49 -7.34
N GLY A 98 -50.45 10.58 -6.06
CA GLY A 98 -50.71 9.58 -5.02
C GLY A 98 -49.54 8.65 -4.63
N THR A 99 -48.53 8.42 -5.49
CA THR A 99 -47.33 7.60 -5.15
C THR A 99 -46.22 8.36 -4.40
N ASP A 100 -45.54 7.74 -3.45
CA ASP A 100 -44.50 8.40 -2.65
C ASP A 100 -43.14 8.35 -3.39
N PRO A 101 -42.56 9.50 -3.83
CA PRO A 101 -41.25 9.52 -4.47
C PRO A 101 -40.13 8.94 -3.61
N ALA A 102 -40.29 8.90 -2.29
CA ALA A 102 -39.31 8.35 -1.38
C ALA A 102 -39.18 6.83 -1.44
N THR A 103 -40.25 6.13 -1.82
CA THR A 103 -40.25 4.67 -1.94
C THR A 103 -40.37 4.19 -3.38
N ASP A 104 -41.02 4.96 -4.25
CA ASP A 104 -41.40 4.53 -5.59
C ASP A 104 -40.47 5.03 -6.71
N ASN A 105 -39.55 5.96 -6.42
CA ASN A 105 -38.63 6.46 -7.43
C ASN A 105 -37.49 5.46 -7.69
N ALA A 106 -37.61 4.71 -8.80
CA ALA A 106 -36.64 3.70 -9.21
C ALA A 106 -35.20 4.22 -9.41
N PHE A 107 -35.00 5.53 -9.59
CA PHE A 107 -33.68 6.12 -9.76
C PHE A 107 -33.02 6.56 -8.45
N TYR A 108 -33.77 6.56 -7.33
CA TYR A 108 -33.23 6.98 -6.05
C TYR A 108 -31.96 6.20 -5.65
N PRO A 109 -31.92 4.85 -5.66
CA PRO A 109 -30.72 4.12 -5.27
C PRO A 109 -29.50 4.45 -6.14
N TYR A 110 -29.69 4.66 -7.44
CA TYR A 110 -28.62 5.07 -8.35
C TYR A 110 -27.99 6.39 -7.92
N THR A 111 -28.80 7.37 -7.53
CA THR A 111 -28.31 8.67 -7.09
C THR A 111 -27.51 8.59 -5.78
N VAL A 112 -27.90 7.69 -4.87
CA VAL A 112 -27.14 7.41 -3.63
C VAL A 112 -25.78 6.78 -3.96
N GLY A 113 -25.73 5.84 -4.90
CA GLY A 113 -24.48 5.30 -5.40
C GLY A 113 -23.59 6.37 -6.04
N VAL A 114 -24.16 7.30 -6.80
CA VAL A 114 -23.40 8.43 -7.35
C VAL A 114 -22.78 9.30 -6.26
N MET A 115 -23.42 9.45 -5.09
CA MET A 115 -22.80 10.13 -3.95
C MET A 115 -21.60 9.36 -3.40
N ALA A 116 -21.69 8.03 -3.26
CA ALA A 116 -20.53 7.23 -2.88
C ALA A 116 -19.37 7.34 -3.88
N ALA A 117 -19.68 7.35 -5.17
CA ALA A 117 -18.69 7.56 -6.22
C ALA A 117 -18.06 8.96 -6.16
N ALA A 118 -18.86 10.01 -5.91
CA ALA A 118 -18.38 11.38 -5.74
C ALA A 118 -17.45 11.50 -4.51
N GLY A 119 -17.82 10.86 -3.40
CA GLY A 119 -16.98 10.77 -2.20
C GLY A 119 -15.65 10.07 -2.49
N LEU A 120 -15.70 8.92 -3.16
CA LEU A 120 -14.51 8.14 -3.53
C LEU A 120 -13.57 8.91 -4.46
N ALA A 121 -14.11 9.73 -5.37
CA ALA A 121 -13.33 10.56 -6.30
C ALA A 121 -12.77 11.85 -5.66
N SER A 122 -13.26 12.24 -4.49
CA SER A 122 -12.92 13.52 -3.86
C SER A 122 -11.62 13.45 -3.07
N ARG A 123 -10.70 14.38 -3.36
CA ARG A 123 -9.42 14.47 -2.66
C ARG A 123 -9.51 15.13 -1.29
N SER A 124 -10.53 15.94 -1.02
CA SER A 124 -10.76 16.62 0.26
C SER A 124 -12.20 16.43 0.72
N LEU A 125 -12.45 16.66 2.01
CA LEU A 125 -13.79 16.48 2.58
C LEU A 125 -14.78 17.49 2.00
N VAL A 126 -14.38 18.75 1.80
CA VAL A 126 -15.28 19.82 1.33
C VAL A 126 -15.98 19.46 0.00
N PRO A 127 -15.29 19.11 -1.11
CA PRO A 127 -15.94 18.67 -2.34
C PRO A 127 -16.81 17.41 -2.17
N ALA A 128 -16.43 16.51 -1.26
CA ALA A 128 -17.22 15.31 -0.96
C ALA A 128 -18.57 15.65 -0.31
N LEU A 129 -18.66 16.78 0.41
CA LEU A 129 -19.88 17.27 1.04
C LEU A 129 -20.74 18.16 0.11
N VAL A 130 -20.14 18.81 -0.89
CA VAL A 130 -20.90 19.66 -1.83
C VAL A 130 -21.91 18.84 -2.65
N ALA A 131 -21.52 17.66 -3.14
CA ALA A 131 -22.40 16.79 -3.93
C ALA A 131 -23.69 16.38 -3.16
N PRO A 132 -23.61 15.84 -1.92
CA PRO A 132 -24.80 15.49 -1.17
C PRO A 132 -25.62 16.71 -0.73
N ILE A 133 -25.04 17.90 -0.53
CA ILE A 133 -25.82 19.13 -0.27
C ILE A 133 -26.74 19.42 -1.46
N ILE A 134 -26.19 19.44 -2.68
CA ILE A 134 -26.94 19.72 -3.90
C ILE A 134 -28.02 18.65 -4.10
N ALA A 135 -27.64 17.37 -3.97
CA ALA A 135 -28.55 16.27 -4.15
C ALA A 135 -29.70 16.27 -3.14
N THR A 136 -29.38 16.46 -1.86
CA THR A 136 -30.37 16.51 -0.78
C THR A 136 -31.31 17.70 -0.97
N THR A 137 -30.78 18.89 -1.28
CA THR A 137 -31.59 20.09 -1.49
C THR A 137 -32.58 19.89 -2.63
N LEU A 138 -32.12 19.36 -3.76
CA LEU A 138 -32.98 19.09 -4.91
C LEU A 138 -34.04 18.04 -4.57
N TYR A 139 -33.64 16.93 -3.96
CA TYR A 139 -34.53 15.83 -3.61
C TYR A 139 -35.61 16.24 -2.60
N VAL A 140 -35.23 16.97 -1.54
CA VAL A 140 -36.16 17.54 -0.56
C VAL A 140 -37.11 18.51 -1.22
N THR A 141 -36.61 19.43 -2.07
CA THR A 141 -37.47 20.40 -2.76
C THR A 141 -38.51 19.71 -3.64
N LEU A 142 -38.07 18.76 -4.48
CA LEU A 142 -38.98 18.02 -5.37
C LEU A 142 -40.03 17.22 -4.59
N THR A 143 -39.64 16.60 -3.47
CA THR A 143 -40.53 15.75 -2.68
C THR A 143 -41.50 16.58 -1.83
N VAL A 144 -41.02 17.63 -1.15
CA VAL A 144 -41.86 18.49 -0.31
C VAL A 144 -42.87 19.28 -1.13
N VAL A 145 -42.45 19.86 -2.26
CA VAL A 145 -43.37 20.62 -3.13
C VAL A 145 -44.46 19.73 -3.71
N SER A 146 -44.14 18.47 -4.02
CA SER A 146 -45.12 17.56 -4.61
C SER A 146 -46.01 16.86 -3.58
N ARG A 147 -45.50 16.54 -2.38
CA ARG A 147 -46.15 15.61 -1.42
C ARG A 147 -46.02 15.96 0.06
N GLY A 148 -45.29 17.00 0.42
CA GLY A 148 -45.01 17.34 1.82
C GLY A 148 -43.84 16.55 2.43
N ALA A 149 -43.60 16.78 3.71
CA ALA A 149 -42.51 16.13 4.45
C ALA A 149 -42.95 14.77 5.01
N SER A 150 -42.05 13.78 4.95
CA SER A 150 -42.26 12.46 5.55
C SER A 150 -41.02 11.99 6.30
N TRP A 151 -41.20 11.01 7.19
CA TRP A 151 -40.07 10.37 7.86
C TRP A 151 -39.12 9.68 6.86
N THR A 152 -39.68 9.02 5.84
CA THR A 152 -38.91 8.38 4.77
C THR A 152 -38.04 9.39 4.01
N LEU A 153 -38.54 10.61 3.76
CA LEU A 153 -37.76 11.67 3.14
C LEU A 153 -36.51 12.03 3.96
N LEU A 154 -36.65 12.13 5.28
CA LEU A 154 -35.52 12.41 6.17
C LEU A 154 -34.49 11.27 6.12
N GLN A 155 -34.94 10.02 6.23
CA GLN A 155 -34.06 8.86 6.14
C GLN A 155 -33.30 8.84 4.82
N ASN A 156 -34.01 9.04 3.70
CA ASN A 156 -33.43 9.05 2.37
C ASN A 156 -32.47 10.22 2.14
N SER A 157 -32.69 11.36 2.80
CA SER A 157 -31.79 12.50 2.76
C SER A 157 -30.48 12.18 3.48
N ILE A 158 -30.55 11.54 4.65
CA ILE A 158 -29.37 11.15 5.43
C ILE A 158 -28.47 10.17 4.64
N THR A 159 -29.04 9.27 3.84
CA THR A 159 -28.23 8.30 3.09
C THR A 159 -27.32 8.96 2.05
N TYR A 160 -27.70 10.08 1.43
CA TYR A 160 -26.83 10.81 0.50
C TYR A 160 -25.53 11.23 1.19
N TRP A 161 -25.63 11.76 2.40
CA TRP A 161 -24.50 12.16 3.21
C TRP A 161 -23.67 10.97 3.67
N ALA A 162 -24.35 9.93 4.19
CA ALA A 162 -23.69 8.73 4.68
C ALA A 162 -22.86 8.06 3.57
N PHE A 163 -23.42 7.88 2.38
CA PHE A 163 -22.74 7.23 1.26
C PHE A 163 -21.59 8.09 0.70
N ALA A 164 -21.77 9.41 0.59
CA ALA A 164 -20.68 10.31 0.22
C ALA A 164 -19.51 10.22 1.21
N LEU A 165 -19.80 10.27 2.51
CA LEU A 165 -18.79 10.19 3.56
C LEU A 165 -18.09 8.82 3.58
N VAL A 166 -18.85 7.73 3.46
CA VAL A 166 -18.32 6.37 3.38
C VAL A 166 -17.38 6.22 2.18
N GLY A 167 -17.79 6.70 0.99
CA GLY A 167 -16.94 6.69 -0.20
C GLY A 167 -15.62 7.46 0.01
N TRP A 168 -15.71 8.63 0.63
CA TRP A 168 -14.52 9.45 0.96
C TRP A 168 -13.60 8.77 1.98
N VAL A 169 -14.14 8.25 3.08
CA VAL A 169 -13.37 7.53 4.11
C VAL A 169 -12.68 6.30 3.50
N GLN A 170 -13.38 5.52 2.68
CA GLN A 170 -12.79 4.38 1.99
C GLN A 170 -11.59 4.80 1.12
N ALA A 171 -11.71 5.88 0.34
CA ALA A 171 -10.59 6.40 -0.45
C ALA A 171 -9.37 6.75 0.43
N ARG A 172 -9.61 7.36 1.60
CA ARG A 172 -8.53 7.72 2.55
C ARG A 172 -7.88 6.51 3.19
N VAL A 173 -8.67 5.53 3.61
CA VAL A 173 -8.16 4.28 4.20
C VAL A 173 -7.32 3.52 3.18
N TYR A 174 -7.81 3.35 1.95
CA TYR A 174 -7.05 2.68 0.90
C TYR A 174 -5.76 3.42 0.54
N ALA A 175 -5.80 4.75 0.46
CA ALA A 175 -4.59 5.54 0.20
C ALA A 175 -3.54 5.36 1.30
N ARG A 176 -3.96 5.33 2.58
CA ARG A 176 -3.05 5.08 3.72
C ARG A 176 -2.47 3.68 3.70
N LEU A 177 -3.32 2.64 3.61
CA LEU A 177 -2.88 1.25 3.57
C LEU A 177 -1.90 0.98 2.42
N PHE A 178 -2.13 1.61 1.27
CA PHE A 178 -1.22 1.49 0.15
C PHE A 178 0.12 2.20 0.39
N GLY A 179 0.09 3.38 1.03
CA GLY A 179 1.30 4.07 1.49
C GLY A 179 2.13 3.20 2.43
N ASP A 180 1.49 2.61 3.43
CA ASP A 180 2.13 1.72 4.41
C ASP A 180 2.74 0.50 3.72
N LEU A 181 2.01 -0.12 2.78
CA LEU A 181 2.51 -1.27 2.01
C LEU A 181 3.71 -0.91 1.13
N GLN A 182 3.71 0.26 0.50
CA GLN A 182 4.84 0.72 -0.31
C GLN A 182 6.06 1.03 0.54
N GLN A 183 5.87 1.61 1.73
CA GLN A 183 6.94 1.84 2.67
C GLN A 183 7.54 0.52 3.17
N ALA A 184 6.71 -0.44 3.57
CA ALA A 184 7.16 -1.76 3.99
C ALA A 184 7.91 -2.51 2.88
N ARG A 185 7.43 -2.39 1.63
CA ARG A 185 8.12 -2.95 0.47
C ARG A 185 9.48 -2.28 0.22
N ALA A 186 9.55 -0.96 0.33
CA ALA A 186 10.81 -0.24 0.17
C ALA A 186 11.84 -0.64 1.24
N SER A 187 11.41 -0.78 2.50
CA SER A 187 12.29 -1.25 3.57
C SER A 187 12.74 -2.69 3.35
N ALA A 188 11.87 -3.58 2.86
CA ALA A 188 12.24 -4.97 2.57
C ALA A 188 13.30 -5.07 1.45
N ILE A 189 13.15 -4.28 0.39
CA ILE A 189 14.13 -4.21 -0.71
C ILE A 189 15.48 -3.70 -0.19
N GLU A 190 15.48 -2.70 0.70
CA GLU A 190 16.72 -2.17 1.26
C GLU A 190 17.42 -3.19 2.17
N GLN A 191 16.65 -3.91 3.01
CA GLN A 191 17.19 -5.00 3.82
C GLN A 191 17.79 -6.12 2.96
N GLU A 192 17.12 -6.50 1.88
CA GLU A 192 17.63 -7.51 0.93
C GLU A 192 18.94 -7.05 0.27
N ARG A 193 19.06 -5.76 -0.07
CA ARG A 193 20.30 -5.19 -0.60
C ARG A 193 21.44 -5.25 0.42
N LEU A 194 21.17 -4.88 1.67
CA LEU A 194 22.17 -4.93 2.75
C LEU A 194 22.64 -6.37 2.99
N LEU A 195 21.71 -7.32 3.09
CA LEU A 195 22.04 -8.74 3.25
C LEU A 195 22.83 -9.31 2.06
N THR A 196 22.51 -8.88 0.85
CA THR A 196 23.25 -9.29 -0.36
C THR A 196 24.68 -8.73 -0.32
N ALA A 197 24.85 -7.45 0.03
CA ALA A 197 26.16 -6.83 0.17
C ALA A 197 27.00 -7.49 1.28
N GLU A 198 26.39 -7.87 2.41
CA GLU A 198 27.05 -8.63 3.49
C GLU A 198 27.50 -10.01 3.03
N ARG A 199 26.65 -10.74 2.29
CA ARG A 199 27.01 -12.05 1.72
C ARG A 199 28.15 -11.95 0.71
N GLU A 200 28.14 -10.91 -0.13
CA GLU A 200 29.23 -10.66 -1.08
C GLU A 200 30.54 -10.35 -0.36
N ARG A 201 30.51 -9.49 0.67
CA ARG A 201 31.68 -9.23 1.53
C ARG A 201 32.18 -10.50 2.20
N GLY A 202 31.27 -11.34 2.70
CA GLY A 202 31.61 -12.64 3.29
C GLY A 202 32.30 -13.56 2.27
N ARG A 203 31.76 -13.63 1.04
CA ARG A 203 32.38 -14.41 -0.05
C ARG A 203 33.77 -13.88 -0.42
N TYR A 204 33.92 -12.57 -0.59
CA TYR A 204 35.22 -11.96 -0.89
C TYR A 204 36.24 -12.16 0.23
N ALA A 205 35.80 -12.11 1.49
CA ALA A 205 36.66 -12.41 2.63
C ALA A 205 37.15 -13.86 2.55
N LEU A 206 36.27 -14.83 2.28
CA LEU A 206 36.67 -16.23 2.13
C LEU A 206 37.63 -16.45 0.95
N GLU A 207 37.33 -15.86 -0.22
CA GLU A 207 38.21 -15.93 -1.40
C GLU A 207 39.59 -15.31 -1.12
N LEU A 208 39.64 -14.18 -0.40
CA LEU A 208 40.90 -13.53 -0.01
C LEU A 208 41.69 -14.41 0.96
N HIS A 209 41.04 -14.97 1.97
CA HIS A 209 41.70 -15.87 2.93
C HIS A 209 42.26 -17.11 2.24
N ASP A 210 41.50 -17.76 1.36
CA ASP A 210 41.95 -18.94 0.61
C ASP A 210 43.18 -18.63 -0.26
N ARG A 211 43.16 -17.49 -0.95
CA ARG A 211 44.30 -17.05 -1.76
C ARG A 211 45.54 -16.73 -0.93
N VAL A 212 45.38 -16.13 0.25
CA VAL A 212 46.48 -15.87 1.19
C VAL A 212 47.07 -17.20 1.66
N LEU A 213 46.22 -18.13 2.09
CA LEU A 213 46.62 -19.46 2.54
C LEU A 213 47.39 -20.21 1.43
N GLN A 214 46.86 -20.24 0.21
CA GLN A 214 47.52 -20.85 -0.94
C GLN A 214 48.90 -20.23 -1.23
N THR A 215 49.03 -18.91 -1.08
CA THR A 215 50.30 -18.21 -1.26
C THR A 215 51.31 -18.58 -0.17
N MET A 216 50.88 -18.66 1.09
CA MET A 216 51.74 -19.07 2.20
C MET A 216 52.20 -20.52 2.05
N GLU A 217 51.31 -21.42 1.64
CA GLU A 217 51.65 -22.82 1.36
C GLU A 217 52.65 -22.95 0.20
N PHE A 218 52.46 -22.19 -0.87
CA PHE A 218 53.40 -22.13 -1.98
C PHE A 218 54.80 -21.65 -1.54
N LEU A 219 54.85 -20.60 -0.72
CA LEU A 219 56.11 -20.08 -0.16
C LEU A 219 56.79 -21.07 0.79
N ALA A 220 56.02 -21.78 1.62
CA ALA A 220 56.52 -22.79 2.54
C ALA A 220 57.08 -24.02 1.81
N ALA A 221 56.47 -24.43 0.70
CA ALA A 221 56.86 -25.63 -0.05
C ALA A 221 58.04 -25.40 -1.02
N GLY A 222 58.20 -24.19 -1.57
CA GLY A 222 59.20 -23.91 -2.60
C GLY A 222 60.60 -23.55 -2.08
N PRO A 223 61.64 -23.61 -2.94
CA PRO A 223 63.02 -23.23 -2.57
C PRO A 223 63.25 -21.71 -2.49
N TRP A 224 62.18 -20.90 -2.50
CA TRP A 224 62.24 -19.43 -2.58
C TRP A 224 62.72 -18.78 -1.27
N ILE A 225 62.49 -19.44 -0.13
CA ILE A 225 62.97 -19.00 1.18
C ILE A 225 64.25 -19.78 1.51
N GLY A 226 65.41 -19.12 1.40
CA GLY A 226 66.72 -19.74 1.64
C GLY A 226 66.98 -20.11 3.11
N ASP A 227 66.29 -19.44 4.04
CA ASP A 227 66.38 -19.68 5.49
C ASP A 227 65.40 -20.78 5.93
N GLY A 228 65.92 -21.83 6.58
CA GLY A 228 65.13 -22.96 7.06
C GLY A 228 64.14 -22.60 8.18
N ASP A 229 64.52 -21.68 9.07
CA ASP A 229 63.70 -21.31 10.23
C ASP A 229 62.51 -20.45 9.81
N VAL A 230 62.73 -19.52 8.87
CA VAL A 230 61.66 -18.70 8.28
C VAL A 230 60.67 -19.59 7.53
N ARG A 231 61.15 -20.59 6.78
CA ARG A 231 60.28 -21.54 6.07
C ARG A 231 59.42 -22.36 7.04
N ALA A 232 60.00 -22.86 8.13
CA ALA A 232 59.27 -23.60 9.16
C ALA A 232 58.22 -22.72 9.87
N HIS A 233 58.52 -21.44 10.08
CA HIS A 233 57.54 -20.50 10.63
C HIS A 233 56.36 -20.26 9.68
N VAL A 234 56.59 -20.00 8.39
CA VAL A 234 55.52 -19.82 7.39
C VAL A 234 54.64 -21.07 7.28
N ALA A 235 55.22 -22.27 7.34
CA ALA A 235 54.47 -23.52 7.33
C ALA A 235 53.55 -23.66 8.56
N ARG A 236 54.03 -23.31 9.76
CA ARG A 236 53.21 -23.31 10.98
C ARG A 236 52.08 -22.30 10.92
N GLU A 237 52.35 -21.09 10.43
CA GLU A 237 51.32 -20.05 10.27
C GLU A 237 50.25 -20.43 9.24
N ALA A 238 50.63 -21.09 8.14
CA ALA A 238 49.69 -21.61 7.17
C ALA A 238 48.80 -22.71 7.77
N GLU A 239 49.37 -23.65 8.52
CA GLU A 239 48.62 -24.71 9.19
C GLU A 239 47.68 -24.15 10.27
N TRP A 240 48.15 -23.17 11.05
CA TRP A 240 47.32 -22.45 12.01
C TRP A 240 46.15 -21.72 11.33
N LEU A 241 46.41 -20.96 10.25
CA LEU A 241 45.38 -20.24 9.51
C LEU A 241 44.34 -21.19 8.91
N ARG A 242 44.76 -22.37 8.44
CA ARG A 242 43.87 -23.42 7.95
C ARG A 242 42.97 -23.98 9.05
N GLY A 243 43.53 -24.28 10.23
CA GLY A 243 42.77 -24.71 11.40
C GLY A 243 41.75 -23.66 11.86
N PHE A 244 42.17 -22.39 11.87
CA PHE A 244 41.31 -21.25 12.17
C PHE A 244 40.14 -21.13 11.18
N ILE A 245 40.39 -21.28 9.87
CA ILE A 245 39.34 -21.21 8.83
C ILE A 245 38.33 -22.34 8.93
N ARG A 246 38.75 -23.56 9.27
CA ARG A 246 37.85 -24.70 9.43
C ARG A 246 36.94 -24.59 10.66
N GLY A 247 37.27 -23.69 11.59
CA GLY A 247 36.59 -23.60 12.87
C GLY A 247 36.89 -24.82 13.77
N ASP A 248 37.99 -25.53 13.49
CA ASP A 248 38.39 -26.73 14.23
C ASP A 248 38.93 -26.37 15.63
N ASP A 249 39.12 -25.07 15.93
CA ASP A 249 39.65 -24.59 17.20
C ASP A 249 38.61 -23.76 18.01
N PRO A 250 37.85 -24.39 18.93
CA PRO A 250 36.78 -23.74 19.68
C PRO A 250 37.23 -22.75 20.77
N SER A 251 38.54 -22.56 21.01
CA SER A 251 39.06 -21.58 21.98
C SER A 251 39.08 -20.12 21.47
N THR A 252 38.75 -19.90 20.20
CA THR A 252 39.16 -18.70 19.44
C THR A 252 38.32 -17.43 19.61
N THR A 253 37.10 -17.43 20.17
CA THR A 253 36.36 -16.15 20.32
C THR A 253 36.89 -15.30 21.46
N THR A 254 37.26 -15.90 22.60
CA THR A 254 37.95 -15.18 23.68
C THR A 254 39.42 -14.96 23.35
N GLU A 255 40.02 -15.84 22.55
CA GLU A 255 41.42 -15.74 22.14
C GLU A 255 41.67 -14.81 20.96
N LEU A 256 40.71 -14.49 20.09
CA LEU A 256 40.95 -13.58 18.96
C LEU A 256 41.34 -12.18 19.44
N ARG A 257 40.69 -11.69 20.51
CA ARG A 257 41.06 -10.41 21.13
C ARG A 257 42.45 -10.51 21.78
N ALA A 258 42.73 -11.60 22.48
CA ALA A 258 44.03 -11.84 23.12
C ALA A 258 45.16 -11.98 22.08
N ALA A 259 44.89 -12.66 20.96
CA ALA A 259 45.80 -12.87 19.84
C ALA A 259 46.04 -11.57 19.08
N LEU A 260 44.99 -10.78 18.79
CA LEU A 260 45.15 -9.43 18.22
C LEU A 260 45.95 -8.52 19.14
N SER A 261 45.70 -8.57 20.46
CA SER A 261 46.49 -7.84 21.44
C SER A 261 47.95 -8.32 21.48
N ALA A 262 48.20 -9.63 21.39
CA ALA A 262 49.55 -10.18 21.35
C ALA A 262 50.31 -9.77 20.07
N VAL A 263 49.65 -9.79 18.92
CA VAL A 263 50.23 -9.33 17.64
C VAL A 263 50.51 -7.83 17.69
N ILE A 264 49.61 -7.02 18.24
CA ILE A 264 49.86 -5.57 18.44
C ILE A 264 51.09 -5.38 19.32
N VAL A 265 51.19 -6.08 20.45
CA VAL A 265 52.35 -5.99 21.37
C VAL A 265 53.64 -6.39 20.65
N GLN A 266 53.62 -7.49 19.90
CA GLN A 266 54.79 -8.00 19.17
C GLN A 266 55.25 -7.02 18.08
N GLN A 267 54.32 -6.45 17.31
CA GLN A 267 54.61 -5.47 16.26
C GLN A 267 55.11 -4.13 16.84
N THR A 268 54.55 -3.72 17.98
CA THR A 268 55.00 -2.51 18.70
C THR A 268 56.44 -2.69 19.22
N ALA A 269 56.81 -3.90 19.63
CA ALA A 269 58.17 -4.22 20.08
C ALA A 269 59.23 -4.10 18.96
N VAL A 270 58.83 -4.19 17.69
CA VAL A 270 59.72 -3.96 16.52
C VAL A 270 59.70 -2.50 16.04
N GLY A 271 59.05 -1.60 16.79
CA GLY A 271 59.01 -0.17 16.51
C GLY A 271 57.90 0.29 15.57
N MET A 272 56.94 -0.58 15.21
CA MET A 272 55.77 -0.17 14.42
C MET A 272 54.67 0.40 15.31
N MET A 273 54.20 1.61 14.98
CA MET A 273 53.12 2.26 15.71
C MET A 273 51.77 1.84 15.12
N ILE A 274 51.06 0.94 15.80
CA ILE A 274 49.74 0.45 15.35
C ILE A 274 48.63 1.14 16.15
N ALA A 275 47.84 1.96 15.47
CA ALA A 275 46.62 2.54 16.03
C ALA A 275 45.49 1.50 16.02
N SER A 276 45.32 0.76 17.12
CA SER A 276 44.21 -0.21 17.25
C SER A 276 42.93 0.48 17.74
N ASN A 277 41.84 0.38 16.97
CA ASN A 277 40.52 0.82 17.41
C ASN A 277 39.69 -0.38 17.89
N LEU A 278 40.14 -0.99 19.00
CA LEU A 278 39.49 -2.16 19.61
C LEU A 278 38.24 -1.81 20.44
N ALA A 279 37.84 -0.54 20.48
CA ALA A 279 36.74 -0.05 21.31
C ALA A 279 35.36 -0.60 20.88
N GLY A 280 35.20 -1.07 19.64
CA GLY A 280 33.96 -1.65 19.12
C GLY A 280 33.77 -3.15 19.40
N LEU A 281 34.81 -3.88 19.82
CA LEU A 281 34.80 -5.34 19.97
C LEU A 281 34.53 -5.82 21.41
N GLY A 282 34.17 -4.93 22.33
CA GLY A 282 34.29 -5.20 23.77
C GLY A 282 33.24 -4.60 24.71
N ARG A 283 31.99 -4.46 24.27
CA ARG A 283 30.85 -4.40 25.20
C ARG A 283 29.78 -5.37 24.73
N GLU A 284 30.00 -6.66 25.00
CA GLU A 284 28.87 -7.46 25.42
C GLU A 284 28.40 -6.83 26.74
N GLU A 285 27.37 -5.99 26.67
CA GLU A 285 26.58 -5.70 27.86
C GLU A 285 26.11 -7.06 28.37
N PRO A 286 26.44 -7.45 29.62
CA PRO A 286 25.92 -8.69 30.19
C PRO A 286 24.39 -8.63 30.02
N PRO A 287 23.75 -9.72 29.55
CA PRO A 287 22.33 -9.72 29.28
C PRO A 287 21.62 -9.23 30.54
N THR A 288 21.16 -7.99 30.49
CA THR A 288 20.43 -7.41 31.59
C THR A 288 19.17 -8.24 31.65
N THR A 289 19.06 -9.05 32.71
CA THR A 289 17.91 -9.87 33.09
C THR A 289 16.66 -9.03 33.41
N SER A 290 16.60 -7.79 32.91
CA SER A 290 15.59 -6.78 33.16
C SER A 290 14.71 -6.54 31.93
N SER A 291 14.04 -7.58 31.44
CA SER A 291 12.79 -7.39 30.67
C SER A 291 11.82 -8.59 30.76
N MET A 292 11.83 -9.31 31.88
CA MET A 292 10.66 -10.07 32.32
C MET A 292 9.65 -9.12 33.00
N ARG A 293 9.28 -8.03 32.31
CA ARG A 293 8.22 -7.12 32.75
C ARG A 293 7.00 -7.34 31.87
N SER A 294 6.03 -8.05 32.45
CA SER A 294 4.61 -8.09 32.12
C SER A 294 4.21 -7.67 30.71
N ARG A 295 3.93 -8.67 29.85
CA ARG A 295 2.87 -8.51 28.85
C ARG A 295 1.55 -8.31 29.60
N GLU A 296 1.14 -7.06 29.77
CA GLU A 296 -0.25 -6.74 30.07
C GLU A 296 -1.12 -7.18 28.87
N PRO A 297 -2.27 -7.84 29.11
CA PRO A 297 -3.22 -8.17 28.06
C PRO A 297 -3.91 -6.90 27.57
N TYR A 298 -3.62 -6.49 26.33
CA TYR A 298 -4.33 -5.43 25.65
C TYR A 298 -5.74 -5.93 25.26
N THR A 299 -6.71 -5.75 26.15
CA THR A 299 -8.14 -5.84 25.82
C THR A 299 -8.52 -4.68 24.92
N ARG A 300 -8.74 -4.95 23.63
CA ARG A 300 -9.46 -4.03 22.73
C ARG A 300 -10.95 -4.04 23.09
N ARG A 301 -11.47 -2.86 23.42
CA ARG A 301 -12.88 -2.51 23.21
C ARG A 301 -13.05 -2.02 21.78
#